data_AF-A0A1G6GIM3-F1
#
_entry.id   AF-A0A1G6GIM3-F1
#
_cell.length_a   1.000
_cell.length_b   1.000
_cell.length_c   1.000
_cell.angle_alpha   90.00
_cell.angle_beta   90.00
_cell.angle_gamma   90.00
#
_symmetry.space_group_name_H-M   'P 1'
#
loop_
_entity.id
_entity.type
_entity.pdbx_description
1 polymer ?
#
loop_
_entity_poly.entity_id
_entity_poly.type
_entity_poly.pdbx_seq_one_letter_code
_entity_poly.pdbx_strand_id
1 'polypeptide(L)'
;MVRTSNDGKRWRIGVIDGPNMSFIGREKGARHHNLQSWDELRDLVAATGDRLGVEILHTVSNYEGRILEWIHAEGPGLDGLLVNPGGLTTYGEGLRHALEENGTPYVEVHLFNPVQYYASVSPHIRLESRLTSSAQGVVAGFGEHGYVAALVGLVSYLDGFSEADPVEETEGADAAGHTEGAGHAEPAEGAGR
;
A
#
# COMPACT_ATOMS: atom_id res chain seq x y z
N MET A 1 15.93 -3.70 1.49
CA MET A 1 16.84 -2.79 2.24
C MET A 1 16.01 -1.62 2.79
N VAL A 2 15.73 -1.61 4.10
CA VAL A 2 14.94 -0.56 4.76
C VAL A 2 15.68 0.77 4.66
N ARG A 3 15.09 1.75 3.99
CA ARG A 3 15.58 3.12 3.99
C ARG A 3 15.15 3.74 5.32
N THR A 4 16.00 3.63 6.34
CA THR A 4 15.84 4.48 7.52
C THR A 4 16.01 5.94 7.07
N SER A 5 14.99 6.76 7.29
CA SER A 5 15.11 8.21 7.10
C SER A 5 16.23 8.76 7.98
N ASN A 6 16.80 9.92 7.61
CA ASN A 6 17.85 10.62 8.38
C ASN A 6 17.48 10.91 9.85
N ASP A 7 16.21 10.69 10.23
CA ASP A 7 15.62 11.05 11.51
C ASP A 7 15.37 9.80 12.40
N GLY A 8 15.77 8.61 11.92
CA GLY A 8 15.57 7.34 12.64
C GLY A 8 14.15 6.76 12.53
N LYS A 9 13.27 7.38 11.73
CA LYS A 9 11.93 6.83 11.43
C LYS A 9 12.04 5.70 10.40
N ARG A 10 11.31 4.60 10.67
CA ARG A 10 11.44 3.31 9.97
C ARG A 10 10.83 3.31 8.57
N TRP A 11 9.69 3.96 8.41
CA TRP A 11 8.90 4.00 7.17
C TRP A 11 8.37 5.40 6.91
N ARG A 12 8.16 5.74 5.64
CA ARG A 12 7.49 6.96 5.17
C ARG A 12 6.13 6.60 4.58
N ILE A 13 5.06 7.04 5.23
CA ILE A 13 3.69 6.69 4.86
C ILE A 13 2.97 7.92 4.33
N GLY A 14 2.43 7.81 3.12
CA GLY A 14 1.53 8.81 2.57
C GLY A 14 0.09 8.57 3.00
N VAL A 15 -0.66 9.64 3.22
CA VAL A 15 -2.09 9.60 3.52
C VAL A 15 -2.80 10.51 2.53
N ILE A 16 -3.64 9.89 1.70
CA ILE A 16 -4.35 10.54 0.60
C ILE A 16 -5.84 10.57 0.94
N ASP A 17 -6.38 11.79 1.05
CA ASP A 17 -7.80 12.02 1.24
C ASP A 17 -8.41 12.68 -0.01
N GLY A 18 -9.32 11.94 -0.64
CA GLY A 18 -9.96 12.33 -1.89
C GLY A 18 -11.08 13.37 -1.74
N PRO A 19 -11.91 13.54 -2.78
CA PRO A 19 -12.91 14.59 -2.81
C PRO A 19 -13.89 14.55 -1.64
N ASN A 20 -14.23 15.75 -1.19
CA ASN A 20 -15.06 16.13 -0.04
C ASN A 20 -14.45 15.93 1.34
N MET A 21 -13.30 15.26 1.47
CA MET A 21 -12.66 15.04 2.77
C MET A 21 -12.15 16.33 3.42
N SER A 22 -11.76 17.34 2.63
CA SER A 22 -11.40 18.67 3.14
C SER A 22 -12.56 19.37 3.90
N PHE A 23 -13.79 18.86 3.77
CA PHE A 23 -14.99 19.46 4.34
C PHE A 23 -15.45 18.82 5.65
N ILE A 24 -14.73 17.83 6.18
CA ILE A 24 -14.99 17.19 7.48
C ILE A 24 -15.31 18.24 8.55
N GLY A 25 -16.34 17.96 9.37
CA GLY A 25 -16.81 18.82 10.46
C GLY A 25 -17.78 19.91 10.01
N ARG A 26 -18.01 20.05 8.70
CA ARG A 26 -18.98 20.99 8.12
C ARG A 26 -20.13 20.28 7.40
N GLU A 27 -20.06 18.96 7.25
CA GLU A 27 -21.19 18.18 6.75
C GLU A 27 -22.39 18.22 7.70
N LYS A 28 -23.59 18.25 7.10
CA LYS A 28 -24.83 18.19 7.87
C LYS A 28 -25.05 16.77 8.36
N GLY A 29 -24.98 16.59 9.68
CA GLY A 29 -25.34 15.34 10.34
C GLY A 29 -24.30 14.24 10.17
N ALA A 30 -23.01 14.54 10.42
CA ALA A 30 -21.99 13.51 10.61
C ALA A 30 -22.48 12.48 11.64
N ARG A 31 -22.63 11.22 11.21
CA ARG A 31 -23.07 10.10 12.07
C ARG A 31 -22.01 9.02 12.25
N HIS A 32 -20.87 9.17 11.60
CA HIS A 32 -19.90 8.08 11.41
C HIS A 32 -18.50 8.38 11.98
N HIS A 33 -18.24 9.61 12.43
CA HIS A 33 -17.00 10.05 13.08
C HIS A 33 -17.29 11.21 14.03
N ASN A 34 -16.36 11.52 14.94
CA ASN A 34 -16.48 12.66 15.87
C ASN A 34 -15.62 13.87 15.50
N LEU A 35 -14.86 13.76 14.40
CA LEU A 35 -13.97 14.81 13.91
C LEU A 35 -14.71 16.14 13.65
N GLN A 36 -14.12 17.23 14.13
CA GLN A 36 -14.54 18.61 13.92
C GLN A 36 -13.87 19.25 12.70
N SER A 37 -12.82 18.63 12.16
CA SER A 37 -12.13 19.11 10.96
C SER A 37 -11.27 18.01 10.33
N TRP A 38 -10.85 18.23 9.08
CA TRP A 38 -9.82 17.39 8.46
C TRP A 38 -8.46 17.52 9.18
N ASP A 39 -8.13 18.70 9.72
CA ASP A 39 -6.90 18.91 10.48
C ASP A 39 -6.85 18.01 11.72
N GLU A 40 -7.98 17.78 12.39
CA GLU A 40 -8.05 16.86 13.54
C GLU A 40 -7.75 15.40 13.14
N LEU A 41 -8.23 14.96 11.97
CA LEU A 41 -7.89 13.65 11.42
C LEU A 41 -6.40 13.56 11.08
N ARG A 42 -5.86 14.59 10.42
CA ARG A 42 -4.43 14.69 10.11
C ARG A 42 -3.59 14.57 11.39
N ASP A 43 -3.93 15.33 12.42
CA ASP A 43 -3.18 15.37 13.66
C ASP A 43 -3.28 14.03 14.43
N LEU A 44 -4.44 13.37 14.40
CA LEU A 44 -4.63 12.01 14.95
C LEU A 44 -3.72 10.99 14.26
N VAL A 45 -3.66 11.00 12.93
CA VAL A 45 -2.85 10.05 12.15
C VAL A 45 -1.37 10.33 12.33
N ALA A 46 -0.95 11.60 12.35
CA ALA A 46 0.42 12.00 12.64
C ALA A 46 0.87 11.54 14.04
N ALA A 47 0.06 11.79 15.08
CA ALA A 47 0.35 11.33 16.44
C ALA A 47 0.42 9.79 16.55
N THR A 48 -0.40 9.09 15.77
CA THR A 48 -0.33 7.62 15.67
C THR A 48 0.97 7.17 14.99
N GLY A 49 1.36 7.85 13.91
CA GLY A 49 2.63 7.60 13.21
C GLY A 49 3.84 7.79 14.11
N ASP A 50 3.87 8.85 14.91
CA ASP A 50 4.95 9.10 15.87
C ASP A 50 5.05 7.99 16.92
N ARG A 51 3.91 7.49 17.43
CA ARG A 51 3.88 6.34 18.36
C ARG A 51 4.36 5.04 17.71
N LEU A 52 4.21 4.91 16.39
CA LEU A 52 4.69 3.76 15.61
C LEU A 52 6.11 3.95 15.07
N GLY A 53 6.72 5.12 15.23
CA GLY A 53 8.07 5.42 14.74
C GLY A 53 8.15 5.59 13.22
N VAL A 54 7.09 6.10 12.58
CA VAL A 54 7.01 6.33 11.12
C VAL A 54 6.78 7.80 10.78
N GLU A 55 7.17 8.20 9.58
CA GLU A 55 6.92 9.54 9.03
C GLU A 55 5.59 9.52 8.29
N ILE A 56 4.77 10.57 8.48
CA ILE A 56 3.47 10.68 7.82
C ILE A 56 3.47 11.93 6.93
N LEU A 57 3.11 11.76 5.66
CA LEU A 57 2.87 12.85 4.72
C LEU A 57 1.40 12.85 4.33
N HIS A 58 0.73 13.99 4.45
CA HIS A 58 -0.70 14.11 4.14
C HIS A 58 -0.96 14.93 2.89
N THR A 59 -1.96 14.51 2.12
CA THR A 59 -2.58 15.32 1.08
C THR A 59 -4.09 15.17 1.11
N VAL A 60 -4.80 16.26 0.83
CA VAL A 60 -6.25 16.27 0.65
C VAL A 60 -6.61 17.13 -0.54
N SER A 61 -7.49 16.64 -1.41
CA SER A 61 -7.89 17.40 -2.60
C SER A 61 -9.26 16.98 -3.16
N ASN A 62 -10.00 17.97 -3.66
CA ASN A 62 -11.22 17.75 -4.45
C ASN A 62 -10.94 17.52 -5.94
N TYR A 63 -9.69 17.73 -6.37
CA TYR A 63 -9.27 17.59 -7.76
C TYR A 63 -8.43 16.32 -7.90
N GLU A 64 -8.93 15.35 -8.67
CA GLU A 64 -8.24 14.07 -8.94
C GLU A 64 -6.83 14.32 -9.48
N GLY A 65 -6.69 15.20 -10.49
CA GLY A 65 -5.38 15.53 -11.08
C GLY A 65 -4.33 15.97 -10.05
N ARG A 66 -4.71 16.71 -9.00
CA ARG A 66 -3.76 17.11 -7.93
C ARG A 66 -3.35 15.93 -7.04
N ILE A 67 -4.24 14.95 -6.87
CA ILE A 67 -3.91 13.70 -6.16
C ILE A 67 -2.92 12.89 -7.01
N LEU A 68 -3.16 12.78 -8.32
CA LEU A 68 -2.25 12.06 -9.23
C LEU A 68 -0.87 12.73 -9.27
N GLU A 69 -0.83 14.06 -9.40
CA GLU A 69 0.43 14.84 -9.36
C GLU A 69 1.19 14.60 -8.04
N TRP A 70 0.47 14.55 -6.91
CA TRP A 70 1.08 14.27 -5.62
C TRP A 70 1.64 12.84 -5.55
N ILE A 71 0.90 11.84 -6.04
CA ILE A 71 1.38 10.44 -6.11
C ILE A 71 2.64 10.36 -6.98
N HIS A 72 2.66 10.99 -8.15
CA HIS A 72 3.83 10.96 -9.02
C HIS A 72 5.06 11.66 -8.42
N ALA A 73 4.84 12.73 -7.64
CA ALA A 73 5.91 13.49 -7.02
C ALA A 73 6.48 12.80 -5.77
N GLU A 74 5.61 12.36 -4.86
CA GLU A 74 6.00 11.86 -3.54
C GLU A 74 6.09 10.33 -3.49
N GLY A 75 5.25 9.63 -4.26
CA GLY A 75 5.10 8.17 -4.26
C GLY A 75 6.41 7.38 -4.33
N PRO A 76 7.37 7.72 -5.21
CA PRO A 76 8.66 7.02 -5.30
C PRO A 76 9.50 7.07 -4.00
N GLY A 77 9.18 7.99 -3.09
CA GLY A 77 9.83 8.14 -1.79
C GLY A 77 9.04 7.58 -0.61
N LEU A 78 7.89 6.93 -0.85
CA LEU A 78 6.99 6.40 0.18
C LEU A 78 7.04 4.87 0.23
N ASP A 79 7.01 4.33 1.43
CA ASP A 79 7.04 2.89 1.69
C ASP A 79 5.63 2.29 1.76
N GLY A 80 4.61 3.12 2.04
CA GLY A 80 3.22 2.71 2.12
C GLY A 80 2.24 3.87 1.98
N LEU A 81 0.98 3.58 1.65
CA LEU A 81 -0.07 4.58 1.51
C LEU A 81 -1.36 4.19 2.27
N LEU A 82 -2.00 5.16 2.90
CA LEU A 82 -3.41 5.09 3.28
C LEU A 82 -4.20 5.94 2.30
N VAL A 83 -5.24 5.37 1.70
CA VAL A 83 -6.01 6.06 0.65
C VAL A 83 -7.50 6.02 0.99
N ASN A 84 -8.05 7.17 1.33
CA ASN A 84 -9.50 7.35 1.31
C ASN A 84 -9.88 8.03 0.00
N PRO A 85 -10.43 7.28 -0.98
CA PRO A 85 -10.77 7.86 -2.28
C PRO A 85 -11.91 8.89 -2.19
N GLY A 86 -12.68 8.92 -1.09
CA GLY A 86 -13.81 9.82 -0.92
C GLY A 86 -14.78 9.69 -2.10
N GLY A 87 -15.05 10.81 -2.77
CA GLY A 87 -15.84 10.82 -4.00
C GLY A 87 -15.35 9.80 -5.04
N LEU A 88 -14.04 9.62 -5.20
CA LEU A 88 -13.43 8.80 -6.26
C LEU A 88 -13.66 7.30 -6.10
N THR A 89 -14.30 6.84 -5.01
CA THR A 89 -14.51 5.41 -4.73
C THR A 89 -15.03 4.66 -5.95
N THR A 90 -16.07 5.15 -6.64
CA THR A 90 -16.73 4.41 -7.71
C THR A 90 -16.27 4.73 -9.14
N TYR A 91 -15.50 5.82 -9.33
CA TYR A 91 -15.13 6.32 -10.66
C TYR A 91 -13.65 6.68 -10.82
N GLY A 92 -12.85 6.63 -9.75
CA GLY A 92 -11.43 7.02 -9.73
C GLY A 92 -10.51 6.00 -10.40
N GLU A 93 -10.76 5.71 -11.67
CA GLU A 93 -9.93 4.81 -12.47
C GLU A 93 -8.51 5.40 -12.68
N GLY A 94 -8.42 6.72 -12.84
CA GLY A 94 -7.14 7.43 -12.92
C GLY A 94 -6.34 7.29 -11.63
N LEU A 95 -7.00 7.47 -10.48
CA LEU A 95 -6.40 7.21 -9.17
C LEU A 95 -5.92 5.76 -9.02
N ARG A 96 -6.73 4.77 -9.43
CA ARG A 96 -6.32 3.35 -9.41
C ARG A 96 -5.04 3.13 -10.22
N HIS A 97 -4.98 3.62 -11.46
CA HIS A 97 -3.81 3.48 -12.31
C HIS A 97 -2.57 4.16 -11.69
N ALA A 98 -2.69 5.37 -11.17
CA ALA A 98 -1.54 6.05 -10.55
C ALA A 98 -1.00 5.30 -9.33
N LEU A 99 -1.87 4.69 -8.52
CA LEU A 99 -1.45 3.85 -7.39
C LEU A 99 -0.74 2.58 -7.85
N GLU A 100 -1.28 1.89 -8.87
CA GLU A 100 -0.68 0.68 -9.44
C GLU A 100 0.67 0.95 -10.11
N GLU A 101 0.77 2.02 -10.90
CA GLU A 101 2.02 2.43 -11.57
C GLU A 101 3.09 2.86 -10.56
N ASN A 102 2.69 3.49 -9.45
CA ASN A 102 3.60 3.84 -8.37
C ASN A 102 4.14 2.61 -7.61
N GLY A 103 3.38 1.51 -7.54
CA GLY A 103 3.82 0.24 -6.95
C GLY A 103 3.95 0.20 -5.42
N THR A 104 3.76 1.33 -4.73
CA THR A 104 3.74 1.38 -3.26
C THR A 104 2.50 0.67 -2.71
N PRO A 105 2.64 -0.26 -1.74
CA PRO A 105 1.48 -0.94 -1.15
C PRO A 105 0.57 0.06 -0.42
N TYR A 106 -0.74 -0.14 -0.53
CA TYR A 106 -1.69 0.75 0.10
C TYR A 106 -2.89 0.05 0.75
N VAL A 107 -3.48 0.71 1.73
CA VAL A 107 -4.74 0.33 2.38
C VAL A 107 -5.81 1.34 2.00
N GLU A 108 -6.95 0.85 1.53
CA GLU A 108 -8.13 1.68 1.27
C GLU A 108 -8.87 1.95 2.58
N VAL A 109 -9.22 3.21 2.85
CA VAL A 109 -9.84 3.63 4.12
C VAL A 109 -11.13 4.39 3.88
N HIS A 110 -12.18 4.09 4.64
CA HIS A 110 -13.45 4.81 4.62
C HIS A 110 -13.93 5.13 6.04
N LEU A 111 -14.27 6.40 6.30
CA LEU A 111 -14.82 6.81 7.60
C LEU A 111 -16.13 6.09 7.93
N PHE A 112 -16.99 5.88 6.93
CA PHE A 112 -18.26 5.18 7.08
C PHE A 112 -18.21 3.81 6.39
N ASN A 113 -19.21 2.96 6.63
CA ASN A 113 -19.35 1.70 5.90
C ASN A 113 -20.01 2.00 4.55
N PRO A 114 -19.26 1.99 3.42
CA PRO A 114 -19.81 2.44 2.17
C PRO A 114 -20.82 1.42 1.62
N VAL A 115 -20.63 0.12 1.87
CA VAL A 115 -21.58 -0.93 1.48
C VAL A 115 -22.94 -0.70 2.12
N GLN A 116 -22.96 -0.44 3.43
CA GLN A 116 -24.20 -0.14 4.16
C GLN A 116 -24.87 1.14 3.65
N TYR A 117 -24.09 2.21 3.45
CA TYR A 117 -24.61 3.49 2.98
C TYR A 117 -25.27 3.35 1.62
N TYR A 118 -24.58 2.80 0.61
CA TYR A 118 -25.12 2.65 -0.74
C TYR A 118 -26.31 1.70 -0.78
N ALA A 119 -26.32 0.63 0.01
CA ALA A 119 -27.50 -0.24 0.14
C ALA A 119 -28.74 0.51 0.66
N SER A 120 -28.56 1.54 1.49
CA SER A 120 -29.67 2.33 2.06
C SER A 120 -30.22 3.42 1.14
N VAL A 121 -29.39 4.03 0.29
CA VAL A 121 -29.79 5.18 -0.56
C VAL A 121 -29.96 4.81 -2.03
N SER A 122 -29.42 3.68 -2.46
CA SER A 122 -29.44 3.25 -3.86
C SER A 122 -29.36 1.72 -3.97
N PRO A 123 -30.41 0.98 -3.58
CA PRO A 123 -30.40 -0.49 -3.48
C PRO A 123 -30.18 -1.23 -4.81
N HIS A 124 -30.19 -0.51 -5.94
CA HIS A 124 -29.90 -1.06 -7.27
C HIS A 124 -28.48 -0.77 -7.75
N ILE A 125 -27.73 0.07 -7.03
CA ILE A 125 -26.33 0.38 -7.32
C ILE A 125 -25.49 -0.60 -6.50
N ARG A 126 -24.76 -1.46 -7.21
CA ARG A 126 -23.68 -2.23 -6.57
C ARG A 126 -22.54 -1.26 -6.32
N LEU A 127 -22.24 -1.02 -5.05
CA LEU A 127 -21.00 -0.33 -4.70
C LEU A 127 -19.84 -1.24 -5.07
N GLU A 128 -19.03 -0.78 -6.01
CA GLU A 128 -17.75 -1.39 -6.34
C GLU A 128 -16.73 -0.25 -6.35
N SER A 129 -15.82 -0.28 -5.37
CA SER A 129 -14.70 0.64 -5.36
C SER A 129 -13.75 0.28 -6.49
N ARG A 130 -13.26 1.27 -7.23
CA ARG A 130 -12.21 1.06 -8.23
C ARG A 130 -10.91 0.65 -7.56
N LEU A 131 -10.67 1.02 -6.30
CA LEU A 131 -9.39 0.78 -5.63
C LEU A 131 -9.31 -0.58 -4.92
N THR A 132 -10.44 -1.19 -4.55
CA THR A 132 -10.44 -2.35 -3.65
C THR A 132 -9.67 -3.54 -4.21
N SER A 133 -9.69 -3.77 -5.52
CA SER A 133 -9.02 -4.92 -6.15
C SER A 133 -7.49 -4.85 -6.12
N SER A 134 -6.92 -3.65 -5.98
CA SER A 134 -5.47 -3.39 -5.97
C SER A 134 -4.94 -2.99 -4.59
N ALA A 135 -5.80 -2.87 -3.57
CA ALA A 135 -5.41 -2.55 -2.20
C ALA A 135 -4.93 -3.81 -1.44
N GLN A 136 -4.00 -3.65 -0.51
CA GLN A 136 -3.58 -4.73 0.41
C GLN A 136 -4.67 -5.07 1.44
N GLY A 137 -5.53 -4.10 1.73
CA GLY A 137 -6.66 -4.27 2.62
C GLY A 137 -7.60 -3.09 2.53
N VAL A 138 -8.80 -3.28 3.08
CA VAL A 138 -9.82 -2.23 3.18
C VAL A 138 -10.26 -2.11 4.63
N VAL A 139 -10.25 -0.89 5.17
CA VAL A 139 -10.78 -0.58 6.49
C VAL A 139 -11.92 0.43 6.33
N ALA A 140 -13.13 0.04 6.73
CA ALA A 140 -14.31 0.87 6.52
C ALA A 140 -15.27 0.85 7.71
N GLY A 141 -15.89 1.99 8.01
CA GLY A 141 -16.99 2.08 8.97
C GLY A 141 -16.63 2.29 10.43
N PHE A 142 -15.35 2.55 10.73
CA PHE A 142 -14.86 2.79 12.09
C PHE A 142 -14.55 4.27 12.37
N GLY A 143 -15.03 5.18 11.52
CA GLY A 143 -14.73 6.61 11.64
C GLY A 143 -13.23 6.89 11.54
N GLU A 144 -12.77 7.85 12.33
CA GLU A 144 -11.37 8.23 12.47
C GLU A 144 -10.47 7.07 12.93
N HIS A 145 -11.01 6.13 13.72
CA HIS A 145 -10.27 4.95 14.18
C HIS A 145 -9.97 3.97 13.05
N GLY A 146 -10.69 4.06 11.92
CA GLY A 146 -10.36 3.31 10.71
C GLY A 146 -8.96 3.67 10.18
N TYR A 147 -8.57 4.94 10.24
CA TYR A 147 -7.22 5.36 9.83
C TYR A 147 -6.14 4.82 10.77
N VAL A 148 -6.42 4.81 12.08
CA VAL A 148 -5.50 4.23 13.08
C VAL A 148 -5.31 2.74 12.82
N ALA A 149 -6.40 1.99 12.62
CA ALA A 149 -6.34 0.56 12.34
C ALA A 149 -5.62 0.26 11.02
N ALA A 150 -5.89 1.06 9.99
CA ALA A 150 -5.23 0.94 8.69
C ALA A 150 -3.72 1.24 8.78
N LEU A 151 -3.32 2.28 9.52
CA LEU A 151 -1.91 2.62 9.72
C LEU A 151 -1.17 1.50 10.46
N VAL A 152 -1.74 1.00 11.57
CA VAL A 152 -1.15 -0.11 12.33
C VAL A 152 -1.01 -1.35 11.44
N GLY A 153 -2.06 -1.72 10.72
CA GLY A 153 -2.04 -2.88 9.82
C GLY A 153 -1.00 -2.74 8.70
N LEU A 154 -0.91 -1.56 8.08
CA LEU A 154 0.08 -1.29 7.03
C LEU A 154 1.51 -1.32 7.56
N VAL A 155 1.78 -0.71 8.72
CA VAL A 155 3.13 -0.75 9.31
C VAL A 155 3.52 -2.18 9.68
N SER A 156 2.62 -2.96 10.28
CA SER A 156 2.89 -4.37 10.57
C SER A 156 3.08 -5.21 9.30
N TYR A 157 2.33 -4.92 8.23
CA TYR A 157 2.52 -5.53 6.92
C TYR A 157 3.94 -5.24 6.40
N LEU A 158 4.38 -3.98 6.40
CA LEU A 158 5.72 -3.58 5.95
C LEU A 158 6.84 -4.18 6.80
N ASP A 159 6.66 -4.22 8.13
CA ASP A 159 7.63 -4.86 9.05
C ASP A 159 7.79 -6.36 8.74
N GLY A 160 6.70 -7.06 8.43
CA GLY A 160 6.73 -8.48 8.08
C GLY A 160 7.53 -8.79 6.80
N PHE A 161 7.65 -7.84 5.88
CA PHE A 161 8.53 -7.95 4.71
C PHE A 161 9.95 -7.44 4.97
N SER A 162 10.18 -6.69 6.04
CA SER A 162 11.51 -6.22 6.44
C SER A 162 12.31 -7.24 7.23
N GLU A 163 11.66 -8.12 7.99
CA GLU A 163 12.34 -9.21 8.72
C GLU A 163 12.68 -10.41 7.83
N ALA A 164 12.10 -10.47 6.63
CA ALA A 164 12.49 -11.42 5.60
C ALA A 164 13.65 -10.86 4.76
N ASP A 165 14.90 -11.17 5.13
CA ASP A 165 16.04 -11.41 4.21
C ASP A 165 17.36 -11.71 4.98
N PRO A 166 18.32 -12.50 4.44
CA PRO A 166 18.45 -12.93 3.05
C PRO A 166 18.43 -14.46 2.85
N VAL A 167 18.00 -14.91 1.67
CA VAL A 167 18.40 -16.23 1.17
C VAL A 167 19.92 -16.16 0.93
N GLU A 168 20.70 -16.92 1.69
CA GLU A 168 22.13 -17.08 1.40
C GLU A 168 22.29 -17.62 -0.03
N GLU A 169 22.85 -16.79 -0.92
CA GLU A 169 23.49 -17.33 -2.11
C GLU A 169 24.68 -18.16 -1.63
N THR A 170 24.53 -19.48 -1.62
CA THR A 170 25.66 -20.39 -1.44
C THR A 170 26.53 -20.33 -2.70
N GLU A 171 27.47 -19.39 -2.74
CA GLU A 171 28.65 -19.51 -3.61
C GLU A 171 29.71 -20.37 -2.90
N GLY A 172 30.14 -21.44 -3.58
CA GLY A 172 31.44 -22.05 -3.32
C GLY A 172 31.43 -23.49 -2.78
N ALA A 173 31.23 -24.45 -3.67
CA ALA A 173 31.97 -25.71 -3.58
C ALA A 173 32.72 -25.89 -4.89
N ASP A 174 33.89 -25.25 -4.98
CA ASP A 174 34.85 -25.51 -6.05
C ASP A 174 36.12 -26.14 -5.51
N ALA A 175 36.68 -27.03 -6.33
CA ALA A 175 37.98 -27.71 -6.27
C ALA A 175 38.16 -28.87 -5.25
N ALA A 176 38.27 -30.10 -5.74
CA ALA A 176 39.55 -30.61 -6.27
C ALA A 176 39.54 -32.11 -6.58
N GLY A 177 40.00 -32.44 -7.80
CA GLY A 177 40.89 -33.57 -8.06
C GLY A 177 40.24 -34.92 -8.39
N HIS A 178 40.20 -35.27 -9.67
CA HIS A 178 40.45 -36.65 -10.10
C HIS A 178 41.35 -36.65 -11.35
N THR A 179 42.36 -37.49 -11.26
CA THR A 179 43.57 -37.62 -12.09
C THR A 179 43.32 -38.25 -13.45
N GLU A 180 44.12 -37.83 -14.44
CA GLU A 180 44.29 -38.51 -15.73
C GLU A 180 44.78 -39.95 -15.54
N GLY A 181 44.20 -40.86 -16.32
CA GLY A 181 44.64 -42.25 -16.45
C GLY A 181 44.35 -42.75 -17.86
N ALA A 182 45.42 -43.01 -18.61
CA ALA A 182 45.43 -43.41 -20.02
C ALA A 182 44.91 -44.84 -20.25
N GLY A 183 44.41 -45.10 -21.47
CA GLY A 183 44.45 -46.43 -22.09
C GLY A 183 43.22 -46.83 -22.91
N HIS A 184 43.40 -46.90 -24.25
CA HIS A 184 43.02 -48.00 -25.18
C HIS A 184 41.60 -48.61 -25.06
N ALA A 185 40.82 -48.90 -26.10
CA ALA A 185 40.98 -49.01 -27.55
C ALA A 185 39.56 -49.14 -28.17
N GLU A 186 39.41 -48.83 -29.46
CA GLU A 186 38.25 -49.25 -30.26
C GLU A 186 38.09 -50.78 -30.29
N PRO A 187 36.89 -51.32 -30.58
CA PRO A 187 36.61 -51.64 -31.98
C PRO A 187 35.14 -51.49 -32.44
N ALA A 188 35.03 -51.15 -33.74
CA ALA A 188 34.18 -51.73 -34.77
C ALA A 188 32.65 -51.71 -34.60
N GLU A 189 32.03 -50.78 -35.34
CA GLU A 189 30.69 -50.95 -35.89
C GLU A 189 30.67 -52.10 -36.90
N GLY A 190 29.69 -53.00 -36.74
CA GLY A 190 29.42 -54.09 -37.66
C GLY A 190 27.96 -54.50 -37.67
N ALA A 191 27.31 -54.23 -38.81
CA ALA A 191 26.17 -54.93 -39.44
C ALA A 191 24.82 -55.03 -38.67
N GLY A 192 23.65 -54.98 -39.30
CA GLY A 192 23.26 -55.03 -40.71
C GLY A 192 21.78 -54.62 -40.83
N ARG A 193 21.40 -54.09 -41.98
CA ARG A 193 20.49 -54.70 -42.98
C ARG A 193 19.03 -54.78 -42.56
#